data_AF-A0A7V2ILT7-F1
#
_entry.id   AF-A0A7V2ILT7-F1
#
_cell.length_a   1.000
_cell.length_b   1.000
_cell.length_c   1.000
_cell.angle_alpha   90.00
_cell.angle_beta   90.00
_cell.angle_gamma   90.00
#
_symmetry.space_group_name_H-M   'P 1'
#
loop_
_entity.id
_entity.type
_entity.pdbx_description
1 polymer ?
#
loop_
_entity_poly.entity_id
_entity_poly.type
_entity_poly.pdbx_seq_one_letter_code
_entity_poly.pdbx_strand_id
1 'polypeptide(L)'
;MERKNLWAPWRMEYIRGLSTASACFLCDYVAAPDRDAENLVLWRTERGLVVFNRFPYNNGHMLIAPRRHIATLAEADDAEMLELLKLTRDVQAVLQEAISPHGYNIGINFGRCAGAGLPDHLHIHLVPRWDGDTNYMA
;
A
#
# COMPACT_ATOMS: atom_id res chain seq x y z
N MET A 1 -5.27 -27.20 15.69
CA MET A 1 -5.44 -25.89 15.05
C MET A 1 -4.59 -25.90 13.78
N GLU A 2 -5.24 -25.99 12.62
CA GLU A 2 -4.55 -25.99 11.33
C GLU A 2 -3.88 -24.63 11.10
N ARG A 3 -2.56 -24.61 10.89
CA ARG A 3 -1.83 -23.37 10.59
C ARG A 3 -2.13 -22.97 9.15
N LYS A 4 -2.91 -21.91 8.95
CA LYS A 4 -3.04 -21.27 7.65
C LYS A 4 -1.81 -20.39 7.43
N ASN A 5 -0.94 -20.79 6.51
CA ASN A 5 0.28 -20.04 6.20
C ASN A 5 -0.01 -18.96 5.14
N LEU A 6 0.49 -17.75 5.37
CA LEU A 6 0.67 -16.75 4.32
C LEU A 6 1.98 -17.07 3.60
N TRP A 7 1.88 -17.52 2.35
CA TRP A 7 3.04 -17.78 1.52
C TRP A 7 3.53 -16.49 0.87
N ALA A 8 4.76 -16.10 1.17
CA ALA A 8 5.41 -14.90 0.65
C ALA A 8 6.69 -15.29 -0.08
N PRO A 9 6.62 -15.74 -1.34
CA PRO A 9 7.80 -16.19 -2.10
C PRO A 9 8.89 -15.12 -2.24
N TRP A 10 8.51 -13.84 -2.21
CA TRP A 10 9.41 -12.67 -2.20
C TRP A 10 10.13 -12.41 -0.86
N ARG A 11 9.81 -13.16 0.21
CA ARG A 11 10.29 -12.85 1.58
C ARG A 11 11.81 -12.79 1.69
N MET A 12 12.54 -13.63 0.96
CA MET A 12 14.00 -13.63 0.99
C MET A 12 14.60 -12.39 0.34
N GLU A 13 14.00 -11.89 -0.74
CA GLU A 13 14.43 -10.64 -1.38
C GLU A 13 14.18 -9.44 -0.47
N TYR A 14 13.00 -9.39 0.16
CA TYR A 14 12.68 -8.37 1.17
C TYR A 14 13.71 -8.34 2.29
N ILE A 15 14.00 -9.48 2.93
CA ILE A 15 14.95 -9.57 4.05
C ILE A 15 16.34 -9.10 3.63
N ARG A 16 16.79 -9.46 2.42
CA ARG A 16 18.09 -9.05 1.90
C ARG A 16 18.17 -7.54 1.61
N GLY A 17 17.04 -6.89 1.33
CA GLY A 17 16.96 -5.45 1.08
C GLY A 17 16.89 -4.55 2.33
N LEU A 18 16.67 -5.12 3.51
CA LEU A 18 16.51 -4.37 4.77
C LEU A 18 17.79 -3.66 5.27
N SER A 19 18.95 -3.89 4.66
CA SER A 19 20.27 -3.43 5.14
C SER A 19 20.63 -1.99 4.75
N THR A 20 19.76 -1.25 4.08
CA THR A 20 20.00 0.15 3.70
C THR A 20 19.11 1.08 4.52
N ALA A 21 19.68 2.18 5.03
CA ALA A 21 18.89 3.27 5.60
C ALA A 21 17.98 3.79 4.48
N SER A 22 16.71 3.38 4.47
CA SER A 22 15.87 3.58 3.31
C SER A 22 15.42 5.03 3.24
N ALA A 23 15.84 5.73 2.19
CA ALA A 23 15.10 6.89 1.71
C ALA A 23 13.61 6.50 1.54
N CYS A 24 12.71 7.48 1.68
CA CYS A 24 11.29 7.22 1.53
C CYS A 24 10.99 6.87 0.07
N PHE A 25 10.70 5.60 -0.21
CA PHE A 25 10.44 5.14 -1.58
C PHE A 25 9.22 5.86 -2.20
N LEU A 26 8.23 6.27 -1.40
CA LEU A 26 7.09 7.04 -1.90
C LEU A 26 7.52 8.43 -2.37
N CYS A 27 8.42 9.10 -1.66
CA CYS A 27 9.00 10.37 -2.10
C CYS A 27 9.83 10.22 -3.37
N ASP A 28 10.64 9.15 -3.45
CA ASP A 28 11.42 8.85 -4.65
C ASP A 28 10.49 8.62 -5.85
N TYR A 29 9.38 7.91 -5.65
CA TYR A 29 8.38 7.71 -6.69
C TYR A 29 7.73 9.05 -7.06
N VAL A 30 7.34 9.88 -6.10
CA VAL A 30 6.80 11.22 -6.39
C VAL A 30 7.75 12.05 -7.26
N ALA A 31 9.06 11.99 -7.00
CA ALA A 31 10.10 12.74 -7.70
C ALA A 31 10.48 12.18 -9.08
N ALA A 32 10.13 10.94 -9.41
CA ALA A 32 10.51 10.26 -10.65
C ALA A 32 9.28 9.77 -11.47
N PRO A 33 8.45 10.68 -12.01
CA PRO A 33 7.24 10.32 -12.77
C PRO A 33 7.53 9.59 -14.09
N ASP A 34 8.71 9.76 -14.66
CA ASP A 34 9.20 9.05 -15.85
C ASP A 34 9.45 7.55 -15.60
N ARG A 35 9.50 7.12 -14.34
CA ARG A 35 9.78 5.74 -13.93
C ARG A 35 8.56 5.00 -13.36
N ASP A 36 7.35 5.47 -13.65
CA ASP A 36 6.11 4.93 -13.07
C ASP A 36 5.96 3.41 -13.26
N ALA A 37 6.24 2.90 -14.46
CA ALA A 37 6.18 1.47 -14.75
C ALA A 37 7.16 0.64 -13.91
N GLU A 38 8.38 1.14 -13.70
CA GLU A 38 9.42 0.46 -12.91
C GLU A 38 9.12 0.52 -11.39
N ASN A 39 8.52 1.62 -10.96
CA ASN A 39 8.14 1.88 -9.57
C ASN A 39 6.76 1.32 -9.22
N LEU A 40 6.06 0.71 -10.19
CA LEU A 40 4.71 0.16 -10.05
C LEU A 40 3.67 1.21 -9.64
N VAL A 41 3.90 2.46 -10.02
CA VAL A 41 2.94 3.56 -9.82
C VAL A 41 1.85 3.42 -10.87
N LEU A 42 0.60 3.32 -10.40
CA LEU A 42 -0.57 3.18 -11.27
C LEU A 42 -1.23 4.52 -11.56
N TRP A 43 -1.34 5.39 -10.57
CA TRP A 43 -2.11 6.62 -10.68
C TRP A 43 -1.52 7.74 -9.81
N ARG A 44 -1.44 8.94 -10.39
CA ARG A 44 -1.08 10.20 -9.72
C ARG A 44 -2.22 11.19 -9.79
N THR A 45 -2.47 11.89 -8.69
CA THR A 45 -3.36 13.05 -8.63
C THR A 45 -2.60 14.27 -8.12
N GLU A 46 -3.33 15.36 -7.84
CA GLU A 46 -2.74 16.57 -7.28
C GLU A 46 -2.04 16.27 -5.94
N ARG A 47 -2.69 15.49 -5.06
CA ARG A 47 -2.25 15.25 -3.67
C ARG A 47 -2.00 13.78 -3.37
N GLY A 48 -2.42 12.86 -4.22
CA GLY A 48 -2.34 11.41 -4.01
C GLY A 48 -1.44 10.66 -4.99
N LEU A 49 -0.99 9.50 -4.55
CA LEU A 49 -0.22 8.52 -5.30
C LEU A 49 -0.78 7.12 -5.02
N VAL A 50 -1.03 6.34 -6.07
CA VAL A 50 -1.45 4.93 -5.99
C VAL A 50 -0.37 4.06 -6.60
N VAL A 51 0.12 3.09 -5.83
CA VAL A 51 1.24 2.21 -6.20
C VAL A 51 0.98 0.78 -5.77
N PHE A 52 1.37 -0.20 -6.58
CA PHE A 52 1.33 -1.60 -6.13
C PHE A 52 2.35 -1.84 -5.04
N ASN A 53 1.95 -2.58 -4.00
CA ASN A 53 2.90 -3.01 -3.00
C ASN A 53 3.86 -4.04 -3.61
N ARG A 54 5.16 -3.74 -3.60
CA ARG A 54 6.22 -4.62 -4.10
C ARG A 54 6.29 -5.96 -3.35
N PHE A 55 5.82 -5.98 -2.10
CA PHE A 55 5.74 -7.16 -1.25
C PHE A 55 4.27 -7.36 -0.83
N PRO A 56 3.40 -7.79 -1.77
CA PRO A 56 1.95 -7.79 -1.57
C PRO A 56 1.52 -8.82 -0.51
N TYR A 57 0.35 -8.65 0.12
CA TYR A 57 -0.23 -9.73 0.93
C TYR A 57 -1.03 -10.69 0.06
N ASN A 58 -1.72 -10.13 -0.93
CA ASN A 58 -2.45 -10.85 -1.95
C ASN A 58 -2.36 -10.08 -3.27
N ASN A 59 -2.73 -10.72 -4.38
CA ASN A 59 -2.74 -10.10 -5.69
C ASN A 59 -3.59 -8.83 -5.69
N GLY A 60 -3.04 -7.75 -6.26
CA GLY A 60 -3.69 -6.44 -6.26
C GLY A 60 -3.54 -5.65 -4.95
N HIS A 61 -2.66 -6.04 -4.03
CA HIS A 61 -2.33 -5.20 -2.86
C HIS A 61 -1.74 -3.86 -3.32
N MET A 62 -2.47 -2.78 -3.06
CA MET A 62 -2.07 -1.41 -3.40
C MET A 62 -1.84 -0.56 -2.15
N LEU A 63 -0.99 0.45 -2.29
CA LEU A 63 -0.79 1.52 -1.32
C LEU A 63 -1.33 2.83 -1.93
N ILE A 64 -2.15 3.53 -1.15
CA ILE A 64 -2.64 4.89 -1.47
C ILE A 64 -2.00 5.85 -0.48
N ALA A 65 -1.23 6.82 -0.97
CA ALA A 65 -0.43 7.71 -0.13
C ALA A 65 -0.55 9.17 -0.56
N PRO A 66 -0.40 10.14 0.36
CA PRO A 66 -0.23 11.53 -0.03
C PRO A 66 1.10 11.70 -0.74
N ARG A 67 1.17 12.63 -1.69
CA ARG A 67 2.43 13.02 -2.35
C ARG A 67 3.35 13.77 -1.40
N ARG A 68 2.79 14.49 -0.43
CA ARG A 68 3.53 15.15 0.65
C ARG A 68 4.02 14.10 1.65
N HIS A 69 5.26 14.28 2.13
CA HIS A 69 5.83 13.44 3.16
C HIS A 69 5.23 13.81 4.52
N ILE A 70 4.25 13.03 4.98
CA ILE A 70 3.65 13.13 6.31
C ILE A 70 3.58 11.76 6.94
N ALA A 71 3.82 11.66 8.24
CA ALA A 71 3.86 10.37 8.93
C ALA A 71 2.47 9.94 9.41
N THR A 72 1.61 10.90 9.76
CA THR A 72 0.35 10.66 10.47
C THR A 72 -0.84 11.39 9.84
N LEU A 73 -2.05 10.91 10.14
CA LEU A 73 -3.29 11.60 9.73
C LEU A 73 -3.43 12.99 10.35
N ALA A 74 -2.83 13.23 11.52
CA ALA A 74 -2.89 14.53 12.20
C ALA A 74 -2.16 15.65 11.42
N GLU A 75 -1.27 15.27 10.50
CA GLU A 75 -0.54 16.21 9.66
C GLU A 75 -1.25 16.48 8.33
N ALA A 76 -2.25 15.68 7.96
CA ALA A 76 -2.98 15.81 6.71
C ALA A 76 -3.98 16.97 6.76
N ASP A 77 -4.10 17.72 5.67
CA ASP A 77 -5.19 18.68 5.50
C ASP A 77 -6.49 17.99 5.03
N ASP A 78 -7.63 18.68 5.13
CA ASP A 78 -8.94 18.12 4.76
C ASP A 78 -9.02 17.72 3.27
N ALA A 79 -8.30 18.44 2.40
CA ALA A 79 -8.29 18.15 0.97
C ALA A 79 -7.48 16.89 0.66
N GLU A 80 -6.34 16.70 1.33
CA GLU A 80 -5.55 15.46 1.28
C GLU A 80 -6.37 14.28 1.80
N MET A 81 -7.00 14.40 2.97
CA MET A 81 -7.83 13.32 3.53
C MET A 81 -8.98 12.94 2.58
N LEU A 82 -9.67 13.94 2.02
CA LEU A 82 -10.75 13.70 1.07
C LEU A 82 -10.26 13.03 -0.21
N GLU A 83 -9.14 13.47 -0.77
CA GLU A 83 -8.59 12.88 -1.99
C GLU A 83 -8.10 11.44 -1.77
N LEU A 84 -7.42 11.16 -0.65
CA LEU A 84 -6.98 9.80 -0.30
C LEU A 84 -8.16 8.83 -0.17
N LEU A 85 -9.26 9.26 0.45
CA LEU A 85 -10.44 8.42 0.59
C LEU A 85 -11.16 8.20 -0.75
N LYS A 86 -11.25 9.24 -1.60
CA LYS A 86 -11.79 9.11 -2.97
C LYS A 86 -10.94 8.15 -3.81
N LEU A 87 -9.62 8.28 -3.75
CA LEU A 87 -8.70 7.36 -4.43
C LEU A 87 -8.88 5.93 -3.93
N THR A 88 -9.03 5.73 -2.62
CA THR A 88 -9.27 4.40 -2.05
C THR A 88 -10.55 3.78 -2.63
N ARG A 89 -11.65 4.54 -2.71
CA ARG A 89 -12.89 4.10 -3.37
C ARG A 89 -12.68 3.77 -4.85
N ASP A 90 -11.97 4.62 -5.59
CA ASP A 90 -11.80 4.46 -7.03
C ASP A 90 -10.90 3.25 -7.35
N VAL A 91 -9.84 3.05 -6.57
CA VAL A 91 -8.98 1.86 -6.65
C VAL A 91 -9.76 0.59 -6.33
N GLN A 92 -10.63 0.62 -5.33
CA GLN A 92 -11.51 -0.52 -5.02
C GLN A 92 -12.40 -0.87 -6.22
N ALA A 93 -13.00 0.12 -6.89
CA ALA A 93 -13.84 -0.12 -8.07
C ALA A 93 -13.04 -0.73 -9.23
N VAL A 94 -11.84 -0.20 -9.51
CA VAL A 94 -10.96 -0.72 -10.56
C VAL A 94 -10.53 -2.16 -10.27
N LEU A 95 -10.17 -2.47 -9.02
CA LEU A 95 -9.82 -3.85 -8.64
C LEU A 95 -11.01 -4.80 -8.73
N GLN A 96 -12.22 -4.32 -8.42
CA GLN A 96 -13.43 -5.11 -8.58
C GLN A 96 -13.62 -5.56 -10.03
N GLU A 97 -13.45 -4.64 -10.97
CA GLU A 97 -13.56 -4.91 -12.40
C GLU A 97 -12.40 -5.80 -12.90
N ALA A 98 -11.17 -5.50 -12.50
CA ALA A 98 -9.99 -6.15 -13.04
C ALA A 98 -9.79 -7.60 -12.56
N ILE A 99 -10.09 -7.88 -11.30
CA ILE A 99 -9.74 -9.17 -10.66
C ILE A 99 -10.85 -9.77 -9.80
N SER A 100 -12.02 -9.14 -9.69
CA SER A 100 -13.22 -9.68 -9.03
C SER A 100 -12.96 -10.32 -7.65
N PRO A 101 -12.36 -9.61 -6.68
CA PRO A 101 -12.24 -10.10 -5.32
C PRO A 101 -13.60 -10.18 -4.64
N HIS A 102 -13.72 -11.04 -3.63
CA HIS A 102 -14.93 -11.23 -2.84
C HIS A 102 -15.02 -10.26 -1.66
N GLY A 103 -13.90 -9.61 -1.30
CA GLY A 103 -13.84 -8.62 -0.23
C GLY A 103 -12.52 -7.85 -0.22
N TYR A 104 -12.38 -6.95 0.75
CA TYR A 104 -11.18 -6.11 0.90
C TYR A 104 -10.82 -5.91 2.37
N ASN A 105 -9.53 -5.78 2.68
CA ASN A 105 -9.08 -5.09 3.88
C ASN A 105 -8.51 -3.73 3.51
N ILE A 106 -8.93 -2.72 4.25
CA ILE A 106 -8.44 -1.35 4.11
C ILE A 106 -7.93 -0.93 5.48
N GLY A 107 -6.69 -0.46 5.56
CA GLY A 107 -6.07 -0.16 6.85
C GLY A 107 -4.83 0.71 6.75
N ILE A 108 -4.46 1.31 7.88
CA ILE A 108 -3.28 2.17 8.02
C ILE A 108 -2.54 1.72 9.28
N ASN A 109 -1.22 1.58 9.18
CA ASN A 109 -0.38 1.19 10.31
C ASN A 109 0.51 2.39 10.71
N PHE A 110 0.44 2.80 11.99
CA PHE A 110 1.30 3.86 12.54
C PHE A 110 2.38 3.29 13.44
N GLY A 111 3.64 3.60 13.13
CA GLY A 111 4.79 3.15 13.89
C GLY A 111 5.15 1.67 13.65
N ARG A 112 6.42 1.35 13.92
CA ARG A 112 6.98 0.01 13.64
C ARG A 112 6.26 -1.11 14.41
N CYS A 113 5.79 -0.83 15.62
CA CYS A 113 5.08 -1.82 16.44
C CYS A 113 3.74 -2.26 15.82
N ALA A 114 3.06 -1.36 15.10
CA ALA A 114 1.84 -1.68 14.36
C ALA A 114 2.13 -2.37 13.00
N GLY A 115 3.39 -2.69 12.69
CA GLY A 115 3.76 -3.33 11.43
C GLY A 115 3.97 -2.37 10.26
N ALA A 116 4.15 -1.06 10.50
CA ALA A 116 4.47 -0.11 9.44
C ALA A 116 5.86 -0.39 8.85
N GLY A 117 5.91 -0.82 7.59
CA GLY A 117 7.16 -1.03 6.84
C GLY A 117 7.85 0.29 6.45
N LEU A 118 7.07 1.35 6.31
CA LEU A 118 7.53 2.74 6.09
C LEU A 118 6.83 3.64 7.13
N PRO A 119 7.36 3.74 8.35
CA PRO A 119 6.65 4.39 9.46
C PRO A 119 6.51 5.91 9.31
N ASP A 120 7.38 6.54 8.51
CA ASP A 120 7.47 8.00 8.42
C ASP A 120 6.68 8.59 7.24
N HIS A 121 5.98 7.75 6.45
CA HIS A 121 5.12 8.21 5.35
C HIS A 121 3.80 7.46 5.36
N LEU A 122 2.71 8.17 5.62
CA LEU A 122 1.33 7.70 5.62
C LEU A 122 0.99 6.94 4.32
N HIS A 123 0.43 5.74 4.45
CA HIS A 123 -0.14 5.02 3.32
C HIS A 123 -1.27 4.11 3.78
N ILE A 124 -2.34 4.11 2.99
CA ILE A 124 -3.49 3.22 3.15
C ILE A 124 -3.18 1.94 2.38
N HIS A 125 -3.20 0.83 3.08
CA HIS A 125 -3.22 -0.50 2.46
C HIS A 125 -4.63 -0.79 1.96
N LEU A 126 -4.74 -1.20 0.70
CA LEU A 126 -5.95 -1.79 0.14
C LEU A 126 -5.60 -3.18 -0.38
N VAL A 127 -6.14 -4.22 0.26
CA VAL A 127 -5.80 -5.63 0.03
C VAL A 127 -7.05 -6.38 -0.45
N PRO A 128 -7.11 -6.80 -1.72
CA PRO A 128 -8.17 -7.67 -2.24
C PRO A 128 -8.16 -9.06 -1.59
N ARG A 129 -9.35 -9.61 -1.34
CA ARG A 129 -9.56 -10.88 -0.61
C ARG A 129 -10.52 -11.82 -1.34
N TRP A 130 -10.32 -13.11 -1.14
CA TRP A 130 -11.18 -14.18 -1.67
C TRP A 130 -11.54 -15.18 -0.58
N ASP A 131 -12.70 -15.81 -0.71
CA ASP A 131 -13.07 -16.91 0.20
C ASP A 131 -12.04 -18.04 0.10
N GLY A 132 -11.54 -18.48 1.25
CA GLY A 132 -10.52 -19.52 1.33
C GLY A 132 -9.08 -19.03 1.26
N ASP A 133 -8.83 -17.74 1.08
CA ASP A 133 -7.49 -17.16 1.27
C ASP A 133 -7.10 -17.08 2.76
N THR A 134 -5.82 -16.81 3.03
CA THR A 134 -5.32 -16.67 4.41
C THR A 134 -5.34 -15.19 4.81
N ASN A 135 -5.98 -14.88 5.94
CA ASN A 135 -5.95 -13.54 6.54
C ASN A 135 -4.76 -13.41 7.49
N TYR A 136 -4.11 -12.24 7.54
CA TYR A 136 -3.13 -11.92 8.59
C TYR A 136 -3.79 -11.60 9.94
N MET A 137 -5.10 -11.28 9.96
CA MET A 137 -5.89 -11.01 11.17
C MET A 137 -6.65 -12.22 11.72
N ALA A 138 -6.53 -13.41 11.11
CA ALA A 138 -7.23 -14.63 11.54
C ALA A 138 -6.33 -15.54 12.39
#